data_AF-A0AA42Y0D3-F1
#
_entry.id   AF-A0AA42Y0D3-F1
#
_cell.length_a   1.000
_cell.length_b   1.000
_cell.length_c   1.000
_cell.angle_alpha   90.00
_cell.angle_beta   90.00
_cell.angle_gamma   90.00
#
_symmetry.space_group_name_H-M   'P 1'
#
loop_
_entity.id
_entity.type
_entity.pdbx_description
1 polymer ?
#
loop_
_entity_poly.entity_id
_entity_poly.type
_entity_poly.pdbx_seq_one_letter_code
_entity_poly.pdbx_strand_id
1 'polypeptide(L)'
;MSATQLRFEGGRWVRGVADLQTTTVRYMPSGGFGRSWELVREKTMNAYLLAAAGLSAAGGVLHSVLGERLILSKLTAAGLPQVLGSSAFALRVLRLFWHLVSVAWWGFAGLLALLAVMPVSDEHQRLIWAIALTFLASAVLSLGVSRGKHFSWGVLLIVAVLAWLGGR
;
A
#
# COMPACT_ATOMS: atom_id res chain seq x y z
N MET A 1 -1.85 13.38 33.82
CA MET A 1 -2.09 13.05 35.24
C MET A 1 -3.56 12.69 35.40
N SER A 2 -3.92 11.40 35.47
CA SER A 2 -5.31 10.95 35.60
C SER A 2 -5.65 10.79 37.08
N ALA A 3 -6.67 11.51 37.55
CA ALA A 3 -7.13 11.46 38.93
C ALA A 3 -7.97 10.18 39.12
N THR A 4 -7.45 9.23 39.91
CA THR A 4 -8.17 8.01 40.26
C THR A 4 -9.19 8.34 41.36
N GLN A 5 -10.48 8.29 41.03
CA GLN A 5 -11.56 8.44 42.02
C GLN A 5 -11.90 7.05 42.58
N LEU A 6 -11.76 6.91 43.91
CA LEU A 6 -12.17 5.72 44.65
C LEU A 6 -13.58 5.94 45.18
N ARG A 7 -14.51 5.03 44.87
CA ARG A 7 -15.88 5.10 45.38
C ARG A 7 -16.21 3.79 46.11
N PHE A 8 -16.87 3.92 47.26
CA PHE A 8 -17.29 2.78 48.07
C PHE A 8 -18.79 2.53 47.85
N GLU A 9 -19.13 1.38 47.30
CA GLU A 9 -20.53 0.97 47.05
C GLU A 9 -20.74 -0.47 47.53
N GLY A 10 -21.83 -0.71 48.27
CA GLY A 10 -22.24 -2.06 48.68
C GLY A 10 -21.20 -2.84 49.48
N GLY A 11 -20.37 -2.16 50.28
CA GLY A 11 -19.34 -2.79 51.14
C GLY A 11 -18.02 -3.12 50.44
N ARG A 12 -17.78 -2.66 49.21
CA ARG A 12 -16.49 -2.85 48.49
C ARG A 12 -15.95 -1.54 47.90
N TRP A 13 -14.61 -1.44 47.88
CA TRP A 13 -13.89 -0.36 47.21
C TRP A 13 -13.83 -0.63 45.71
N VAL A 14 -14.35 0.28 44.89
CA VAL A 14 -14.33 0.17 43.43
C VAL A 14 -13.51 1.33 42.85
N ARG A 15 -12.53 1.01 42.00
CA ARG A 15 -11.77 2.01 41.23
C ARG A 15 -12.52 2.33 39.94
N GLY A 16 -13.06 3.54 39.84
CA GLY A 16 -13.58 4.07 38.59
C GLY A 16 -12.46 4.79 37.83
N VAL A 17 -12.07 4.26 36.68
CA VAL A 17 -11.26 5.02 35.71
C VAL A 17 -12.25 5.71 34.78
N ALA A 18 -12.39 7.02 34.93
CA ALA A 18 -13.21 7.81 34.02
C ALA A 18 -12.45 7.92 32.68
N ASP A 19 -12.85 7.10 31.71
CA ASP A 19 -12.39 7.22 30.34
C ASP A 19 -13.29 8.21 29.60
N LEU A 20 -12.74 9.38 29.24
CA LEU A 20 -13.49 10.50 28.66
C LEU A 20 -13.80 10.33 27.17
N GLN A 21 -13.77 9.11 26.61
CA GLN A 21 -14.05 8.93 25.18
C GLN A 21 -15.10 7.86 24.82
N THR A 22 -15.60 7.03 25.75
CA THR A 22 -16.72 6.13 25.44
C THR A 22 -17.65 5.88 26.64
N THR A 23 -18.92 6.29 26.52
CA THR A 23 -19.99 5.98 27.48
C THR A 23 -20.42 4.51 27.35
N THR A 24 -19.56 3.58 27.74
CA THR A 24 -19.98 2.19 27.99
C THR A 24 -19.18 1.61 29.14
N VAL A 25 -19.72 1.69 30.35
CA VAL A 25 -19.17 1.05 31.54
C VAL A 25 -19.38 -0.46 31.39
N ARG A 26 -18.35 -1.19 30.94
CA ARG A 26 -18.36 -2.66 30.91
C ARG A 26 -17.89 -3.19 32.26
N TYR A 27 -18.78 -3.81 33.03
CA TYR A 27 -18.44 -4.53 34.26
C TYR A 27 -17.50 -5.71 33.93
N MET A 28 -16.31 -5.74 34.52
CA MET A 28 -15.43 -6.92 34.52
C MET A 28 -15.60 -7.70 35.82
N PRO A 29 -15.90 -9.02 35.78
CA PRO A 29 -15.83 -9.86 36.96
C PRO A 29 -14.36 -10.07 37.34
N SER A 30 -14.02 -9.75 38.59
CA SER A 30 -12.69 -9.99 39.16
C SER A 30 -12.46 -11.49 39.37
N GLY A 31 -11.81 -12.15 38.41
CA GLY A 31 -11.45 -13.56 38.54
C GLY A 31 -10.71 -14.08 37.31
N GLY A 32 -9.39 -13.89 37.25
CA GLY A 32 -8.54 -14.53 36.24
C GLY A 32 -7.23 -13.78 36.01
N PHE A 33 -6.22 -14.06 36.83
CA PHE A 33 -4.86 -13.52 36.72
C PHE A 33 -4.05 -14.09 35.53
N GLY A 34 -4.71 -14.44 34.41
CA GLY A 34 -4.09 -15.19 33.31
C GLY A 34 -4.61 -14.92 31.91
N ARG A 35 -5.48 -13.92 31.69
CA ARG A 35 -6.09 -13.64 30.36
C ARG A 35 -5.94 -12.20 29.86
N SER A 36 -5.09 -11.38 30.48
CA SER A 36 -4.97 -9.96 30.13
C SER A 36 -3.84 -9.63 29.14
N TRP A 37 -2.83 -10.49 28.97
CA TRP A 37 -1.70 -10.23 28.05
C TRP A 37 -1.96 -10.66 26.60
N GLU A 38 -2.99 -11.46 26.33
CA GLU A 38 -3.42 -11.83 24.97
C GLU A 38 -4.13 -10.69 24.21
N LEU A 39 -4.47 -9.58 24.88
CA LEU A 39 -5.27 -8.50 24.30
C LEU A 39 -4.47 -7.28 23.82
N VAL A 40 -3.14 -7.30 23.97
CA VAL A 40 -2.29 -6.52 23.05
C VAL A 40 -2.26 -7.31 21.75
N ARG A 41 -3.40 -7.30 21.05
CA ARG A 41 -3.57 -7.87 19.72
C ARG A 41 -2.38 -7.40 18.90
N GLU A 42 -1.47 -8.32 18.59
CA GLU A 42 -0.38 -8.03 17.67
C GLU A 42 -1.03 -7.38 16.46
N LYS A 43 -0.55 -6.19 16.12
CA LYS A 43 -0.91 -5.51 14.90
C LYS A 43 -0.36 -6.37 13.77
N THR A 44 -1.10 -7.40 13.38
CA THR A 44 -0.66 -8.39 12.39
C THR A 44 -0.51 -7.66 11.07
N MET A 45 0.74 -7.35 10.71
CA MET A 45 1.05 -6.71 9.44
C MET A 45 0.65 -7.65 8.31
N ASN A 46 0.00 -7.11 7.29
CA ASN A 46 -0.35 -7.89 6.12
C ASN A 46 0.89 -8.08 5.23
N ALA A 47 1.54 -9.24 5.37
CA ALA A 47 2.76 -9.56 4.64
C ALA A 47 2.57 -9.52 3.11
N TYR A 48 1.39 -9.88 2.60
CA TYR A 48 1.09 -9.80 1.17
C TYR A 48 1.09 -8.35 0.67
N LEU A 49 0.45 -7.44 1.41
CA LEU A 49 0.42 -6.01 1.07
C LEU A 49 1.81 -5.36 1.19
N LEU A 50 2.61 -5.75 2.19
CA LEU A 50 4.00 -5.30 2.30
C LEU A 50 4.87 -5.79 1.13
N ALA A 51 4.72 -7.07 0.74
CA ALA A 51 5.42 -7.61 -0.41
C ALA A 51 5.00 -6.89 -1.72
N ALA A 52 3.70 -6.64 -1.90
CA ALA A 52 3.17 -5.89 -3.03
C ALA A 52 3.70 -4.44 -3.06
N ALA A 53 3.78 -3.79 -1.90
CA ALA A 53 4.35 -2.46 -1.75
C ALA A 53 5.85 -2.44 -2.12
N GLY A 54 6.63 -3.39 -1.60
CA GLY A 54 8.06 -3.52 -1.91
C GLY A 54 8.32 -3.75 -3.40
N LEU A 55 7.56 -4.65 -4.03
CA LEU A 55 7.64 -4.91 -5.47
C LEU A 55 7.28 -3.67 -6.29
N SER A 56 6.23 -2.94 -5.90
CA SER A 56 5.83 -1.70 -6.57
C SER A 56 6.90 -0.62 -6.42
N ALA A 57 7.50 -0.47 -5.24
CA ALA A 57 8.58 0.47 -4.99
C ALA A 57 9.83 0.16 -5.83
N ALA A 58 10.29 -1.10 -5.78
CA ALA A 58 11.42 -1.58 -6.56
C ALA A 58 11.16 -1.45 -8.07
N GLY A 59 9.94 -1.77 -8.51
CA GLY A 59 9.50 -1.61 -9.89
C GLY A 59 9.55 -0.17 -10.39
N GLY A 60 9.14 0.80 -9.57
CA GLY A 60 9.28 2.23 -9.89
C GLY A 60 10.75 2.66 -10.07
N VAL A 61 11.64 2.18 -9.20
CA VAL A 61 13.09 2.44 -9.34
C VAL A 61 13.63 1.82 -10.61
N LEU A 62 13.34 0.54 -10.84
CA LEU A 62 13.80 -0.21 -12.02
C LEU A 62 13.26 0.44 -13.30
N HIS A 63 12.00 0.84 -13.36
CA HIS A 63 11.42 1.52 -14.51
C HIS A 63 12.16 2.82 -14.80
N SER A 64 12.32 3.69 -13.81
CA SER A 64 13.02 4.96 -13.95
C SER A 64 14.47 4.78 -14.43
N VAL A 65 15.23 3.87 -13.82
CA VAL A 65 16.66 3.68 -14.10
C VAL A 65 16.89 2.93 -15.42
N LEU A 66 16.21 1.80 -15.63
CA LEU A 66 16.39 0.99 -16.84
C LEU A 66 15.93 1.74 -18.08
N GLY A 67 14.87 2.53 -17.99
CA GLY A 67 14.41 3.29 -19.14
C GLY A 67 15.34 4.40 -19.57
N GLU A 68 15.85 5.21 -18.62
CA GLU A 68 16.79 6.27 -18.96
C GLU A 68 18.05 5.68 -19.62
N ARG A 69 18.58 4.59 -19.05
CA ARG A 69 19.82 3.95 -19.51
C ARG A 69 19.68 3.14 -20.79
N LEU A 70 18.61 2.35 -20.92
CA LEU A 70 18.48 1.38 -22.01
C LEU A 70 17.60 1.86 -23.16
N ILE A 71 16.58 2.68 -22.90
CA ILE A 71 15.58 3.07 -23.90
C ILE A 71 15.82 4.51 -24.33
N LEU A 72 15.77 5.47 -23.41
CA LEU A 72 15.89 6.89 -23.73
C LEU A 72 17.28 7.24 -24.28
N SER A 73 18.34 6.67 -23.72
CA SER A 73 19.69 6.81 -24.26
C SER A 73 19.78 6.32 -25.70
N LYS A 74 19.20 5.15 -26.01
CA LYS A 74 19.21 4.58 -27.37
C LYS A 74 18.35 5.36 -28.36
N LEU A 75 17.16 5.79 -27.93
CA LEU A 75 16.26 6.61 -28.74
C LEU A 75 16.86 7.98 -29.06
N THR A 76 17.54 8.58 -28.08
CA THR A 76 18.24 9.86 -28.28
C THR A 76 19.38 9.69 -29.29
N ALA A 77 20.16 8.62 -29.17
CA ALA A 77 21.25 8.31 -30.11
C ALA A 77 20.75 8.00 -31.53
N ALA A 78 19.58 7.35 -31.66
CA ALA A 78 18.95 7.06 -32.95
C ALA A 78 18.30 8.29 -33.62
N GLY A 79 18.12 9.39 -32.88
CA GLY A 79 17.43 10.59 -33.34
C GLY A 79 15.92 10.50 -33.13
N LEU A 80 15.38 11.47 -32.39
CA LEU A 80 13.93 11.56 -32.14
C LEU A 80 13.25 12.43 -33.20
N PRO A 81 12.03 12.08 -33.64
CA PRO A 81 11.24 12.94 -34.51
C PRO A 81 10.92 14.26 -33.81
N GLN A 82 10.78 15.33 -34.59
CA GLN A 82 10.35 16.61 -34.05
C GLN A 82 8.87 16.53 -33.68
N VAL A 83 8.57 16.79 -32.42
CA VAL A 83 7.20 17.00 -31.95
C VAL A 83 7.07 18.48 -31.64
N LEU A 84 6.09 19.15 -32.26
CA LEU A 84 5.93 20.60 -32.18
C LEU A 84 7.21 21.37 -32.55
N GLY A 85 7.92 20.90 -33.59
CA GLY A 85 9.13 21.56 -34.11
C GLY A 85 10.40 21.34 -33.29
N SER A 86 10.40 20.49 -32.25
CA SER A 86 11.59 20.24 -31.43
C SER A 86 11.73 18.78 -31.01
N SER A 87 12.85 18.14 -31.38
CA SER A 87 13.22 16.82 -30.87
C SER A 87 13.56 16.85 -29.37
N ALA A 88 14.07 17.98 -28.87
CA ALA A 88 14.31 18.19 -27.44
C ALA A 88 13.00 18.31 -26.64
N PHE A 89 11.92 18.80 -27.25
CA PHE A 89 10.59 18.76 -26.63
C PHE A 89 10.07 17.31 -26.58
N ALA A 90 10.17 16.57 -27.69
CA ALA A 90 9.79 15.16 -27.74
C ALA A 90 10.50 14.32 -26.65
N LEU A 91 11.82 14.52 -26.48
CA LEU A 91 12.59 13.84 -25.43
C LEU A 91 12.13 14.21 -24.02
N ARG A 92 11.83 15.49 -23.76
CA ARG A 92 11.36 15.96 -22.44
C ARG A 92 10.01 15.36 -22.08
N VAL A 93 9.07 15.34 -23.02
CA VAL A 93 7.75 14.71 -22.83
C VAL A 93 7.90 13.21 -22.60
N LEU A 94 8.78 12.54 -23.37
CA LEU A 94 9.04 11.13 -23.20
C LEU A 94 9.63 10.81 -21.82
N ARG A 95 10.63 11.59 -21.35
CA ARG A 95 11.17 11.50 -19.98
C ARG A 95 10.10 11.74 -18.92
N LEU A 96 9.23 12.73 -19.13
CA LEU A 96 8.14 13.02 -18.19
C LEU A 96 7.23 11.80 -18.03
N PHE A 97 6.68 11.25 -19.11
CA PHE A 97 5.81 10.07 -19.03
C PHE A 97 6.53 8.86 -18.45
N TRP A 98 7.82 8.72 -18.76
CA TRP A 98 8.66 7.67 -18.21
C TRP A 98 8.78 7.73 -16.68
N HIS A 99 9.08 8.91 -16.13
CA HIS A 99 9.20 9.08 -14.68
C HIS A 99 7.83 9.15 -13.99
N LEU A 100 6.79 9.66 -14.66
CA LEU A 100 5.44 9.77 -14.10
C LEU A 100 4.88 8.40 -13.72
N VAL A 101 5.11 7.37 -14.54
CA VAL A 101 4.72 5.99 -14.21
C VAL A 101 5.48 5.51 -12.96
N SER A 102 6.76 5.84 -12.82
CA SER A 102 7.56 5.49 -11.64
C SER A 102 6.98 6.13 -10.36
N VAL A 103 6.58 7.40 -10.43
CA VAL A 103 5.92 8.10 -9.34
C VAL A 103 4.58 7.46 -8.99
N ALA A 104 3.78 7.06 -9.98
CA ALA A 104 2.52 6.36 -9.74
C ALA A 104 2.74 5.04 -9.00
N TRP A 105 3.78 4.27 -9.36
CA TRP A 105 4.13 3.02 -8.67
C TRP A 105 4.54 3.26 -7.22
N TRP A 106 5.28 4.33 -6.93
CA TRP A 106 5.60 4.72 -5.55
C TRP A 106 4.38 5.17 -4.75
N GLY A 107 3.43 5.88 -5.40
CA GLY A 107 2.14 6.22 -4.81
C GLY A 107 1.38 4.96 -4.37
N PHE A 108 1.25 3.98 -5.26
CA PHE A 108 0.64 2.69 -4.93
C PHE A 108 1.41 1.92 -3.85
N ALA A 109 2.75 1.94 -3.89
CA ALA A 109 3.57 1.32 -2.85
C ALA A 109 3.29 1.94 -1.46
N GLY A 110 3.20 3.26 -1.37
CA GLY A 110 2.84 3.96 -0.14
C GLY A 110 1.45 3.59 0.35
N LEU A 111 0.45 3.57 -0.54
CA LEU A 111 -0.92 3.16 -0.21
C LEU A 111 -0.97 1.71 0.32
N LEU A 112 -0.32 0.77 -0.36
CA LEU A 112 -0.26 -0.63 0.04
C LEU A 112 0.46 -0.81 1.39
N ALA A 113 1.56 -0.08 1.63
CA ALA A 113 2.29 -0.14 2.89
C ALA A 113 1.45 0.42 4.08
N LEU A 114 0.71 1.51 3.86
CA LEU A 114 -0.21 2.06 4.85
C LEU A 114 -1.34 1.07 5.17
N LEU A 115 -1.96 0.50 4.12
CA LEU A 115 -3.03 -0.50 4.28
C LEU A 115 -2.53 -1.77 4.96
N ALA A 116 -1.25 -2.13 4.78
CA ALA A 116 -0.67 -3.32 5.41
C ALA A 116 -0.59 -3.25 6.93
N VAL A 117 -0.62 -2.05 7.50
CA VAL A 117 -0.54 -1.86 8.96
C VAL A 117 -1.88 -1.43 9.55
N MET A 118 -2.92 -1.19 8.76
CA MET A 118 -4.22 -0.81 9.30
C MET A 118 -5.11 -2.03 9.54
N PRO A 119 -6.00 -2.02 10.55
CA PRO A 119 -7.07 -2.99 10.63
C PRO A 119 -7.91 -2.91 9.34
N VAL A 120 -8.12 -4.06 8.69
CA VAL A 120 -8.91 -4.11 7.46
C VAL A 120 -10.37 -3.84 7.82
N SER A 121 -10.92 -2.75 7.28
CA SER A 121 -12.35 -2.46 7.24
C SER A 121 -12.89 -2.79 5.86
N ASP A 122 -14.21 -2.82 5.70
CA ASP A 122 -14.85 -3.06 4.41
C ASP A 122 -14.43 -2.02 3.35
N GLU A 123 -14.21 -0.76 3.76
CA GLU A 123 -13.71 0.30 2.87
C GLU A 123 -12.27 0.05 2.44
N HIS A 124 -11.39 -0.36 3.37
CA HIS A 124 -10.02 -0.71 3.05
C HIS A 124 -9.95 -1.89 2.08
N GLN A 125 -10.80 -2.91 2.28
CA GLN A 125 -10.89 -4.06 1.39
C GLN A 125 -11.26 -3.64 -0.05
N ARG A 126 -12.27 -2.78 -0.22
CA ARG A 126 -12.67 -2.27 -1.54
C ARG A 126 -11.53 -1.51 -2.23
N LEU A 127 -10.79 -0.70 -1.47
CA LEU A 127 -9.62 0.02 -1.99
C LEU A 127 -8.51 -0.95 -2.42
N ILE A 128 -8.22 -1.97 -1.62
CA ILE A 128 -7.23 -3.01 -1.95
C ILE A 128 -7.62 -3.73 -3.24
N TRP A 129 -8.89 -4.11 -3.40
CA TRP A 129 -9.37 -4.74 -4.63
C TRP A 129 -9.33 -3.82 -5.84
N ALA A 130 -9.64 -2.53 -5.68
CA ALA A 130 -9.49 -1.55 -6.75
C ALA A 130 -8.03 -1.44 -7.21
N ILE A 131 -7.08 -1.43 -6.27
CA ILE A 131 -5.64 -1.48 -6.58
C ILE A 131 -5.29 -2.79 -7.30
N ALA A 132 -5.73 -3.94 -6.78
CA ALA A 132 -5.46 -5.25 -7.39
C ALA A 132 -5.98 -5.32 -8.84
N LEU A 133 -7.20 -4.85 -9.10
CA LEU A 133 -7.79 -4.79 -10.44
C LEU A 133 -7.05 -3.82 -11.36
N THR A 134 -6.56 -2.70 -10.84
CA THR A 134 -5.74 -1.74 -11.61
C THR A 134 -4.44 -2.39 -12.08
N PHE A 135 -3.74 -3.09 -11.18
CA PHE A 135 -2.52 -3.83 -11.53
C PHE A 135 -2.80 -4.99 -12.47
N LEU A 136 -3.91 -5.72 -12.30
CA LEU A 136 -4.33 -6.80 -13.18
C LEU A 136 -4.61 -6.29 -14.60
N ALA A 137 -5.40 -5.21 -14.72
CA ALA A 137 -5.68 -4.58 -16.01
C ALA A 137 -4.38 -4.10 -16.67
N SER A 138 -3.48 -3.49 -15.90
CA SER A 138 -2.16 -3.07 -16.39
C SER A 138 -1.31 -4.26 -16.86
N ALA A 139 -1.36 -5.39 -16.16
CA ALA A 139 -0.66 -6.61 -16.54
C ALA A 139 -1.20 -7.18 -17.85
N VAL A 140 -2.53 -7.25 -18.01
CA VAL A 140 -3.20 -7.71 -19.24
C VAL A 140 -2.87 -6.81 -20.43
N LEU A 141 -2.95 -5.48 -20.24
CA LEU A 141 -2.58 -4.51 -21.28
C LEU A 141 -1.11 -4.66 -21.66
N SER A 142 -0.21 -4.77 -20.68
CA SER A 142 1.21 -4.97 -20.90
C SER A 142 1.50 -6.26 -21.68
N LEU A 143 0.85 -7.36 -21.31
CA LEU A 143 0.97 -8.65 -21.99
C LEU A 143 0.48 -8.56 -23.44
N GLY A 144 -0.70 -7.98 -23.67
CA GLY A 144 -1.30 -7.83 -24.99
C GLY A 144 -0.49 -6.94 -25.93
N VAL A 145 -0.15 -5.72 -25.49
CA VAL A 145 0.59 -4.74 -26.30
C VAL A 145 2.00 -5.22 -26.61
N SER A 146 2.70 -5.81 -25.62
CA SER A 146 4.05 -6.30 -25.82
C SER A 146 4.14 -7.69 -26.47
N ARG A 147 3.00 -8.38 -26.64
CA ARG A 147 2.93 -9.80 -27.04
C ARG A 147 3.82 -10.67 -26.14
N GLY A 148 3.81 -10.38 -24.84
CA GLY A 148 4.62 -11.07 -23.82
C GLY A 148 6.12 -10.76 -23.82
N LYS A 149 6.62 -9.92 -24.72
CA LYS A 149 8.05 -9.59 -24.82
C LYS A 149 8.53 -8.62 -23.74
N HIS A 150 7.62 -7.87 -23.11
CA HIS A 150 7.95 -6.92 -22.07
C HIS A 150 7.70 -7.54 -20.69
N PHE A 151 8.76 -7.79 -19.94
CA PHE A 151 8.69 -8.50 -18.65
C PHE A 151 7.82 -7.82 -17.56
N SER A 152 7.42 -6.56 -17.75
CA SER A 152 6.56 -5.84 -16.80
C SER A 152 5.24 -6.53 -16.49
N TRP A 153 4.67 -7.30 -17.43
CA TRP A 153 3.39 -7.98 -17.19
C TRP A 153 3.47 -8.95 -16.01
N GLY A 154 4.60 -9.65 -15.83
CA GLY A 154 4.80 -10.60 -14.75
C GLY A 154 4.84 -9.91 -13.39
N VAL A 155 5.61 -8.82 -13.28
CA VAL A 155 5.71 -8.03 -12.04
C VAL A 155 4.35 -7.44 -11.67
N LEU A 156 3.64 -6.84 -12.64
CA LEU A 156 2.31 -6.27 -12.43
C LEU A 156 1.30 -7.32 -11.96
N LEU A 157 1.33 -8.51 -12.56
CA LEU A 157 0.46 -9.62 -12.19
C LEU A 157 0.75 -10.11 -10.76
N ILE A 158 2.02 -10.25 -10.39
CA ILE A 158 2.42 -10.64 -9.03
C ILE A 158 1.89 -9.63 -8.01
N VAL A 159 2.05 -8.33 -8.27
CA VAL A 159 1.50 -7.27 -7.39
C VAL A 159 -0.02 -7.38 -7.30
N ALA A 160 -0.72 -7.60 -8.41
CA ALA A 160 -2.17 -7.79 -8.42
C ALA A 160 -2.62 -8.97 -7.56
N VAL A 161 -1.96 -10.13 -7.69
CA VAL A 161 -2.26 -11.33 -6.91
C VAL A 161 -1.99 -11.12 -5.43
N LEU A 162 -0.84 -10.52 -5.08
CA LEU A 162 -0.50 -10.22 -3.68
C LEU A 162 -1.50 -9.24 -3.05
N ALA A 163 -1.88 -8.18 -3.77
CA ALA A 163 -2.89 -7.24 -3.31
C ALA A 163 -4.26 -7.95 -3.11
N TRP A 164 -4.66 -8.80 -4.06
CA TRP A 164 -5.89 -9.58 -3.95
C TRP A 164 -5.91 -10.50 -2.73
N LEU A 165 -4.82 -11.22 -2.48
CA LEU A 165 -4.67 -12.09 -1.30
C LEU A 165 -4.63 -11.28 0.00
N GLY A 166 -4.01 -10.11 0.00
CA GLY A 166 -3.98 -9.20 1.14
C GLY A 166 -5.32 -8.54 1.45
N GLY A 167 -6.24 -8.50 0.50
CA GLY A 167 -7.60 -7.99 0.68
C GLY A 167 -8.64 -9.06 1.04
N ARG A 168 -8.24 -10.31 1.29
CA ARG A 168 -9.14 -11.37 1.78
C ARG A 168 -9.19 -11.37 3.30
#